data_AF-A0A2V9VZV8-F1
#
_entry.id   AF-A0A2V9VZV8-F1
#
_cell.length_a   1.000
_cell.length_b   1.000
_cell.length_c   1.000
_cell.angle_alpha   90.00
_cell.angle_beta   90.00
_cell.angle_gamma   90.00
#
_symmetry.space_group_name_H-M   'P 1'
#
loop_
_entity.id
_entity.type
_entity.pdbx_description
1 polymer ?
#
loop_
_entity_poly.entity_id
_entity_poly.type
_entity_poly.pdbx_seq_one_letter_code
_entity_poly.pdbx_strand_id
1 'polypeptide(L)'
;MATSEVVHAHAAPQGFIRKYIFSLDHKVIGIQYFFLALTAVWVGMFLSLLMRIHLIWPQVNLPIVGHIQPETYLSLLTMHGTIMVFFVLTTAPQGGFGNYFLPIQIGAPDMAFPVLNMLSFWTTFVAFVVMLAAFFVTGGAPLHGWTGYPPLSAVQSTGPGEGLGADLWITSIAIFCAASLMGALNFITTTLDLRAKGMTLMRMPLTVWSWFITAILGLLAFGVLLSAGILLLMDRNLGTSFFVPVIVVNGQLMGHKGGSPLLWQHLFWFFGHPEVYIAILPGMGVTSQILSTFARKPIFGYRAMVYAMLGIGFLGFMVWGHHMFMSGMSPYSAFAFSLLTMAIGVPSAIKTFNWLGTLYKGRIRFYSPMLFAIGFVSLFVSGGLSGPFLAQPTLDIPLHDTYFVVGHFHLIMGVAAIFGIFAATYYWFPKMFGRMMNEGLGKAHFWLTFIGTYAIFMPMHYLGMAGHPRRYSQLTEVAYLHNLIPLQTFMTYAAFITIGAQFIFVINLFWSMLKGPKAADNPWDATTVEWTTATPPPHDNFGGQTPVIHNGPYEYGVPGAARDFVMQTDPAVGAAH
;
A
#
# COMPACT_ATOMS: atom_id res chain seq x y z
N MET A 1 28.13 -4.89 40.86
CA MET A 1 28.78 -4.55 39.59
C MET A 1 27.86 -5.00 38.47
N ALA A 2 27.08 -4.07 37.92
CA ALA A 2 26.23 -4.36 36.76
C ALA A 2 27.13 -4.45 35.53
N THR A 3 27.10 -5.57 34.84
CA THR A 3 27.68 -5.71 33.51
C THR A 3 26.98 -4.71 32.60
N SER A 4 27.69 -3.66 32.19
CA SER A 4 27.30 -2.85 31.04
C SER A 4 27.23 -3.81 29.85
N GLU A 5 26.03 -4.21 29.46
CA GLU A 5 25.83 -4.84 28.16
C GLU A 5 26.44 -3.90 27.13
N VAL A 6 27.50 -4.36 26.46
CA VAL A 6 28.11 -3.65 25.36
C VAL A 6 27.05 -3.58 24.28
N VAL A 7 26.36 -2.43 24.20
CA VAL A 7 25.49 -2.12 23.07
C VAL A 7 26.38 -2.27 21.83
N HIS A 8 26.00 -3.16 20.91
CA HIS A 8 26.69 -3.32 19.64
C HIS A 8 26.57 -2.01 18.84
N ALA A 9 27.46 -1.06 19.10
CA ALA A 9 27.53 0.20 18.38
C ALA A 9 28.16 -0.09 17.01
N HIS A 10 27.35 -0.09 15.96
CA HIS A 10 27.87 -0.11 14.61
C HIS A 10 28.54 1.24 14.30
N ALA A 11 29.79 1.19 13.88
CA ALA A 11 30.50 2.39 13.44
C ALA A 11 29.76 3.01 12.24
N ALA A 12 29.62 4.33 12.26
CA ALA A 12 28.95 5.04 11.17
C ALA A 12 29.59 4.70 9.80
N PRO A 13 28.77 4.52 8.75
CA PRO A 13 29.28 4.11 7.44
C PRO A 13 30.24 5.16 6.87
N GLN A 14 31.39 4.69 6.41
CA GLN A 14 32.43 5.50 5.78
C GLN A 14 32.29 5.49 4.25
N GLY A 15 32.42 6.65 3.62
CA GLY A 15 32.34 6.80 2.16
C GLY A 15 30.91 6.84 1.59
N PHE A 16 30.76 7.41 0.40
CA PHE A 16 29.46 7.67 -0.24
C PHE A 16 28.68 6.37 -0.53
N ILE A 17 29.36 5.35 -1.08
CA ILE A 17 28.74 4.09 -1.49
C ILE A 17 28.10 3.37 -0.31
N ARG A 18 28.85 3.22 0.80
CA ARG A 18 28.37 2.53 2.00
C ARG A 18 27.35 3.36 2.78
N LYS A 19 27.35 4.68 2.61
CA LYS A 19 26.39 5.56 3.28
C LYS A 19 25.05 5.69 2.56
N TYR A 20 25.03 5.70 1.23
CA TYR A 20 23.83 6.05 0.45
C TYR A 20 23.39 5.02 -0.60
N ILE A 21 24.26 4.11 -1.03
CA ILE A 21 23.93 3.10 -2.06
C ILE A 21 23.72 1.74 -1.37
N PHE A 22 24.79 1.13 -0.87
CA PHE A 22 24.73 -0.16 -0.16
C PHE A 22 24.76 0.06 1.35
N SER A 23 23.86 0.91 1.84
CA SER A 23 23.74 1.26 3.26
C SER A 23 23.14 0.13 4.07
N LEU A 24 23.61 -0.03 5.31
CA LEU A 24 22.99 -0.91 6.29
C LEU A 24 22.00 -0.17 7.19
N ASP A 25 22.03 1.16 7.20
CA ASP A 25 21.17 1.96 8.06
C ASP A 25 19.72 1.91 7.56
N HIS A 26 18.82 1.39 8.39
CA HIS A 26 17.39 1.31 8.11
C HIS A 26 16.75 2.64 7.70
N LYS A 27 17.26 3.78 8.17
CA LYS A 27 16.78 5.12 7.80
C LYS A 27 17.08 5.43 6.33
N VAL A 28 18.30 5.13 5.90
CA VAL A 28 18.70 5.31 4.50
C VAL A 28 17.92 4.37 3.60
N ILE A 29 17.79 3.11 4.00
CA ILE A 29 17.01 2.10 3.25
C ILE A 29 15.54 2.53 3.15
N GLY A 30 14.93 3.03 4.23
CA GLY A 30 13.58 3.58 4.22
C GLY A 30 13.42 4.76 3.24
N ILE A 31 14.39 5.67 3.20
CA ILE A 31 14.42 6.76 2.21
C ILE A 31 14.56 6.23 0.77
N GLN A 32 15.41 5.21 0.55
CA GLN A 32 15.56 4.59 -0.76
C GLN A 32 14.25 3.97 -1.25
N TYR A 33 13.54 3.23 -0.38
CA TYR A 33 12.20 2.72 -0.68
C TYR A 33 11.17 3.82 -0.94
N PHE A 34 11.21 4.91 -0.16
CA PHE A 34 10.33 6.07 -0.36
C PHE A 34 10.53 6.68 -1.76
N PHE A 35 11.77 6.88 -2.20
CA PHE A 35 12.05 7.42 -3.54
C PHE A 35 11.79 6.42 -4.67
N LEU A 36 11.98 5.11 -4.44
CA LEU A 36 11.57 4.08 -5.38
C LEU A 36 10.05 4.12 -5.61
N ALA A 37 9.28 4.16 -4.53
CA ALA A 37 7.83 4.27 -4.61
C ALA A 37 7.35 5.60 -5.22
N LEU A 38 8.06 6.71 -4.92
CA LEU A 38 7.79 8.00 -5.56
C LEU A 38 8.03 7.92 -7.08
N THR A 39 9.07 7.22 -7.52
CA THR A 39 9.33 7.02 -8.96
C THR A 39 8.25 6.13 -9.58
N ALA A 40 7.91 5.02 -8.92
CA ALA A 40 6.90 4.08 -9.37
C ALA A 40 5.51 4.72 -9.49
N VAL A 41 5.10 5.58 -8.56
CA VAL A 41 3.79 6.23 -8.62
C VAL A 41 3.69 7.20 -9.79
N TRP A 42 4.77 7.90 -10.15
CA TRP A 42 4.78 8.75 -11.35
C TRP A 42 4.65 7.95 -12.63
N VAL A 43 5.31 6.79 -12.72
CA VAL A 43 5.11 5.85 -13.84
C VAL A 43 3.65 5.38 -13.87
N GLY A 44 3.12 4.88 -12.75
CA GLY A 44 1.73 4.42 -12.66
C GLY A 44 0.70 5.49 -13.03
N MET A 45 0.87 6.73 -12.54
CA MET A 45 -0.01 7.85 -12.88
C MET A 45 0.08 8.22 -14.36
N PHE A 46 1.29 8.20 -14.95
CA PHE A 46 1.47 8.44 -16.37
C PHE A 46 0.73 7.38 -17.23
N LEU A 47 0.86 6.10 -16.89
CA LEU A 47 0.11 5.03 -17.56
C LEU A 47 -1.41 5.23 -17.42
N SER A 48 -1.89 5.65 -16.24
CA SER A 48 -3.30 5.98 -16.02
C SER A 48 -3.78 7.13 -16.89
N LEU A 49 -2.97 8.18 -17.03
CA LEU A 49 -3.27 9.33 -17.88
C LEU A 49 -3.45 8.91 -19.35
N LEU A 50 -2.56 8.05 -19.85
CA LEU A 50 -2.65 7.51 -21.21
C LEU A 50 -3.94 6.70 -21.43
N MET A 51 -4.30 5.85 -20.47
CA MET A 51 -5.58 5.11 -20.51
C MET A 51 -6.78 6.05 -20.56
N ARG A 52 -6.79 7.09 -19.71
CA ARG A 52 -7.89 8.07 -19.65
C ARG A 52 -8.03 8.86 -20.96
N ILE A 53 -6.91 9.28 -21.54
CA ILE A 53 -6.90 9.97 -22.83
C ILE A 53 -7.48 9.05 -23.91
N HIS A 54 -7.02 7.81 -23.99
CA HIS A 54 -7.49 6.85 -25.01
C HIS A 54 -9.00 6.58 -24.90
N LEU A 55 -9.54 6.43 -23.69
CA LEU A 55 -10.96 6.16 -23.47
C LEU A 55 -11.89 7.26 -24.04
N ILE A 56 -11.44 8.51 -24.07
CA ILE A 56 -12.25 9.65 -24.54
C ILE A 56 -11.89 10.05 -25.96
N TRP A 57 -10.62 9.96 -26.32
CA TRP A 57 -10.11 10.33 -27.64
C TRP A 57 -9.32 9.16 -28.26
N PRO A 58 -9.99 8.06 -28.65
CA PRO A 58 -9.29 6.84 -29.08
C PRO A 58 -8.45 7.01 -30.35
N GLN A 59 -8.76 8.02 -31.17
CA GLN A 59 -8.07 8.32 -32.43
C GLN A 59 -6.92 9.33 -32.27
N VAL A 60 -6.69 9.86 -31.06
CA VAL A 60 -5.61 10.84 -30.86
C VAL A 60 -4.25 10.18 -31.01
N ASN A 61 -3.38 10.81 -31.80
CA ASN A 61 -1.98 10.42 -31.90
C ASN A 61 -1.18 11.20 -30.86
N LEU A 62 -0.66 10.51 -29.84
CA LEU A 62 0.10 11.16 -28.78
C LEU A 62 1.57 11.32 -29.18
N PRO A 63 2.22 12.44 -28.84
CA PRO A 63 3.67 12.57 -28.98
C PRO A 63 4.38 11.44 -28.21
N ILE A 64 5.42 10.86 -28.80
CA ILE A 64 6.26 9.78 -28.23
C ILE A 64 5.56 8.41 -28.16
N VAL A 65 4.30 8.35 -27.69
CA VAL A 65 3.55 7.09 -27.50
C VAL A 65 2.87 6.62 -28.81
N GLY A 66 2.54 7.54 -29.71
CA GLY A 66 1.83 7.23 -30.94
C GLY A 66 0.33 6.96 -30.72
N HIS A 67 -0.27 6.18 -31.63
CA HIS A 67 -1.63 5.70 -31.49
C HIS A 67 -1.71 4.55 -30.49
N ILE A 68 -2.58 4.67 -29.49
CA ILE A 68 -2.84 3.60 -28.53
C ILE A 68 -3.83 2.61 -29.16
N GLN A 69 -3.36 1.40 -29.42
CA GLN A 69 -4.20 0.28 -29.88
C GLN A 69 -4.91 -0.39 -28.69
N PRO A 70 -5.99 -1.15 -28.90
CA PRO A 70 -6.67 -1.90 -27.83
C PRO A 70 -5.73 -2.76 -26.98
N GLU A 71 -4.77 -3.44 -27.60
CA GLU A 71 -3.77 -4.28 -26.92
C GLU A 71 -2.81 -3.43 -26.09
N THR A 72 -2.44 -2.25 -26.59
CA THR A 72 -1.63 -1.28 -25.85
C THR A 72 -2.40 -0.76 -24.64
N TYR A 73 -3.69 -0.46 -24.76
CA TYR A 73 -4.53 -0.05 -23.63
C TYR A 73 -4.58 -1.13 -22.53
N LEU A 74 -4.75 -2.39 -22.90
CA LEU A 74 -4.71 -3.52 -21.96
C LEU A 74 -3.32 -3.68 -21.31
N SER A 75 -2.25 -3.41 -22.06
CA SER A 75 -0.88 -3.41 -21.53
C SER A 75 -0.67 -2.29 -20.50
N LEU A 76 -1.12 -1.08 -20.81
CA LEU A 76 -1.08 0.07 -19.89
C LEU A 76 -1.86 -0.24 -18.60
N LEU A 77 -3.02 -0.89 -18.70
CA LEU A 77 -3.83 -1.30 -17.55
C LEU A 77 -3.11 -2.34 -16.69
N THR A 78 -2.54 -3.35 -17.32
CA THR A 78 -1.80 -4.44 -16.66
C THR A 78 -0.63 -3.87 -15.87
N MET A 79 0.16 -3.01 -16.51
CA MET A 79 1.34 -2.41 -15.91
C MET A 79 0.99 -1.36 -14.86
N HIS A 80 -0.03 -0.52 -15.09
CA HIS A 80 -0.53 0.43 -14.08
C HIS A 80 -0.94 -0.29 -12.79
N GLY A 81 -1.80 -1.30 -12.89
CA GLY A 81 -2.27 -2.04 -11.72
C GLY A 81 -1.11 -2.71 -10.97
N THR A 82 -0.20 -3.33 -11.70
CA THR A 82 0.96 -4.01 -11.10
C THR A 82 1.92 -3.03 -10.41
N ILE A 83 2.27 -1.94 -11.08
CA ILE A 83 3.19 -0.93 -10.53
C ILE A 83 2.61 -0.29 -9.28
N MET A 84 1.32 0.08 -9.32
CA MET A 84 0.66 0.70 -8.18
C MET A 84 0.55 -0.24 -6.99
N VAL A 85 0.14 -1.50 -7.18
CA VAL A 85 -0.01 -2.44 -6.06
C VAL A 85 1.35 -2.76 -5.43
N PHE A 86 2.28 -3.32 -6.20
CA PHE A 86 3.53 -3.86 -5.64
C PHE A 86 4.57 -2.78 -5.33
N PHE A 87 4.79 -1.84 -6.26
CA PHE A 87 5.90 -0.89 -6.17
C PHE A 87 5.52 0.45 -5.52
N VAL A 88 4.23 0.69 -5.25
CA VAL A 88 3.77 1.87 -4.50
C VAL A 88 3.11 1.46 -3.18
N LEU A 89 2.02 0.70 -3.25
CA LEU A 89 1.14 0.43 -2.10
C LEU A 89 1.71 -0.60 -1.11
N THR A 90 2.49 -1.57 -1.57
CA THR A 90 3.29 -2.41 -0.67
C THR A 90 4.56 -1.68 -0.22
N THR A 91 5.23 -1.00 -1.17
CA THR A 91 6.61 -0.53 -1.00
C THR A 91 6.72 0.70 -0.09
N ALA A 92 5.92 1.76 -0.29
CA ALA A 92 6.04 2.96 0.55
C ALA A 92 5.57 2.76 2.00
N PRO A 93 4.36 2.22 2.26
CA PRO A 93 3.83 2.15 3.62
C PRO A 93 4.62 1.21 4.56
N GLN A 94 5.03 0.03 4.05
CA GLN A 94 5.81 -0.94 4.80
C GLN A 94 7.32 -0.72 4.59
N GLY A 95 7.80 -0.81 3.36
CA GLY A 95 9.23 -0.75 3.03
C GLY A 95 9.86 0.63 3.25
N GLY A 96 9.14 1.71 2.96
CA GLY A 96 9.60 3.08 3.19
C GLY A 96 9.50 3.50 4.65
N PHE A 97 8.27 3.73 5.11
CA PHE A 97 8.04 4.25 6.47
C PHE A 97 8.34 3.22 7.56
N GLY A 98 7.98 1.95 7.35
CA GLY A 98 8.24 0.91 8.33
C GLY A 98 9.73 0.72 8.59
N ASN A 99 10.58 0.69 7.55
CA ASN A 99 12.03 0.61 7.75
C ASN A 99 12.55 1.81 8.51
N TYR A 100 12.10 3.01 8.16
CA TYR A 100 12.59 4.22 8.81
C TYR A 100 12.17 4.28 10.29
N PHE A 101 10.89 4.05 10.57
CA PHE A 101 10.31 4.39 11.87
C PHE A 101 10.13 3.21 12.83
N LEU A 102 9.98 1.97 12.35
CA LEU A 102 9.74 0.84 13.25
C LEU A 102 10.85 0.69 14.29
N PRO A 103 12.15 0.64 13.93
CA PRO A 103 13.21 0.52 14.93
C PRO A 103 13.19 1.67 15.95
N ILE A 104 12.99 2.90 15.47
CA ILE A 104 12.97 4.09 16.33
C ILE A 104 11.78 4.03 17.30
N GLN A 105 10.60 3.67 16.81
CA GLN A 105 9.37 3.61 17.60
C GLN A 105 9.39 2.51 18.67
N ILE A 106 10.19 1.45 18.49
CA ILE A 106 10.39 0.42 19.52
C ILE A 106 11.63 0.65 20.39
N GLY A 107 12.40 1.73 20.12
CA GLY A 107 13.63 2.06 20.85
C GLY A 107 14.85 1.22 20.46
N ALA A 108 14.84 0.59 19.29
CA ALA A 108 15.95 -0.19 18.75
C ALA A 108 16.99 0.70 18.02
N PRO A 109 18.28 0.30 18.01
CA PRO A 109 19.32 1.03 17.28
C PRO A 109 19.23 0.86 15.75
N ASP A 110 18.79 -0.31 15.28
CA ASP A 110 18.61 -0.66 13.86
C ASP A 110 17.62 -1.83 13.73
N MET A 111 17.42 -2.33 12.51
CA MET A 111 16.72 -3.59 12.22
C MET A 111 17.55 -4.82 12.66
N ALA A 112 16.89 -5.94 12.93
CA ALA A 112 17.53 -7.19 13.38
C ALA A 112 18.56 -7.76 12.39
N PHE A 113 18.30 -7.64 11.10
CA PHE A 113 19.19 -8.11 10.04
C PHE A 113 19.50 -6.97 9.04
N PRO A 114 20.44 -6.06 9.34
CA PRO A 114 20.72 -4.90 8.48
C PRO A 114 21.16 -5.27 7.05
N VAL A 115 21.95 -6.34 6.90
CA VAL A 115 22.36 -6.85 5.57
C VAL A 115 21.17 -7.40 4.79
N LEU A 116 20.32 -8.19 5.44
CA LEU A 116 19.11 -8.73 4.83
C LEU A 116 18.16 -7.59 4.41
N ASN A 117 18.11 -6.53 5.21
CA ASN A 117 17.33 -5.33 4.91
C ASN A 117 17.81 -4.63 3.63
N MET A 118 19.11 -4.43 3.51
CA MET A 118 19.73 -3.82 2.33
C MET A 118 19.52 -4.70 1.08
N LEU A 119 19.68 -6.02 1.21
CA LEU A 119 19.39 -6.97 0.12
C LEU A 119 17.92 -6.94 -0.29
N SER A 120 16.99 -6.85 0.66
CA SER A 120 15.56 -6.69 0.38
C SER A 120 15.31 -5.47 -0.51
N PHE A 121 15.88 -4.30 -0.19
CA PHE A 121 15.73 -3.10 -1.02
C PHE A 121 16.26 -3.30 -2.44
N TRP A 122 17.51 -3.76 -2.58
CA TRP A 122 18.12 -3.93 -3.90
C TRP A 122 17.41 -4.98 -4.75
N THR A 123 16.88 -6.03 -4.11
CA THR A 123 16.05 -7.03 -4.79
C THR A 123 14.72 -6.43 -5.27
N THR A 124 14.06 -5.58 -4.46
CA THR A 124 12.88 -4.82 -4.90
C THR A 124 13.21 -3.86 -6.05
N PHE A 125 14.36 -3.17 -5.99
CA PHE A 125 14.80 -2.28 -7.08
C PHE A 125 15.02 -3.05 -8.38
N VAL A 126 15.69 -4.22 -8.33
CA VAL A 126 15.86 -5.09 -9.51
C VAL A 126 14.50 -5.55 -10.04
N ALA A 127 13.57 -5.95 -9.18
CA ALA A 127 12.22 -6.28 -9.62
C ALA A 127 11.58 -5.12 -10.38
N PHE A 128 11.67 -3.89 -9.87
CA PHE A 128 11.10 -2.73 -10.55
C PHE A 128 11.74 -2.48 -11.92
N VAL A 129 13.06 -2.62 -12.04
CA VAL A 129 13.77 -2.50 -13.33
C VAL A 129 13.32 -3.58 -14.31
N VAL A 130 13.18 -4.84 -13.86
CA VAL A 130 12.70 -5.95 -14.69
C VAL A 130 11.25 -5.70 -15.14
N MET A 131 10.38 -5.19 -14.27
CA MET A 131 9.02 -4.78 -14.61
C MET A 131 9.04 -3.72 -15.73
N LEU A 132 9.86 -2.67 -15.61
CA LEU A 132 9.96 -1.64 -16.64
C LEU A 132 10.57 -2.16 -17.95
N ALA A 133 11.51 -3.11 -17.88
CA ALA A 133 12.11 -3.73 -19.06
C ALA A 133 11.07 -4.42 -19.96
N ALA A 134 9.93 -4.88 -19.40
CA ALA A 134 8.85 -5.48 -20.18
C ALA A 134 8.26 -4.53 -21.23
N PHE A 135 8.35 -3.21 -21.06
CA PHE A 135 7.92 -2.26 -22.10
C PHE A 135 8.82 -2.23 -23.34
N PHE A 136 10.08 -2.63 -23.20
CA PHE A 136 11.12 -2.42 -24.21
C PHE A 136 11.49 -3.69 -24.99
N VAL A 137 10.88 -4.83 -24.68
CA VAL A 137 11.08 -6.07 -25.43
C VAL A 137 10.22 -6.13 -26.69
N THR A 138 10.60 -7.00 -27.62
CA THR A 138 9.80 -7.26 -28.82
C THR A 138 8.43 -7.78 -28.43
N GLY A 139 7.37 -7.15 -28.94
CA GLY A 139 5.98 -7.42 -28.57
C GLY A 139 5.43 -6.56 -27.44
N GLY A 140 6.28 -5.90 -26.65
CA GLY A 140 5.87 -4.99 -25.57
C GLY A 140 5.51 -5.67 -24.25
N ALA A 141 4.88 -4.89 -23.37
CA ALA A 141 4.46 -5.30 -22.03
C ALA A 141 3.24 -6.26 -22.08
N PRO A 142 2.99 -7.08 -21.03
CA PRO A 142 1.87 -8.01 -21.01
C PRO A 142 0.52 -7.30 -20.96
N LEU A 143 -0.52 -7.95 -21.47
CA LEU A 143 -1.89 -7.44 -21.61
C LEU A 143 -2.94 -8.22 -20.80
N HIS A 144 -2.53 -9.27 -20.10
CA HIS A 144 -3.41 -10.18 -19.35
C HIS A 144 -4.08 -9.61 -18.07
N GLY A 145 -3.85 -8.33 -17.75
CA GLY A 145 -4.31 -7.66 -16.54
C GLY A 145 -3.51 -8.05 -15.30
N TRP A 146 -3.41 -7.18 -14.29
CA TRP A 146 -2.55 -7.42 -13.11
C TRP A 146 -2.86 -8.72 -12.31
N THR A 147 -4.04 -9.32 -12.53
CA THR A 147 -4.45 -10.62 -11.98
C THR A 147 -3.77 -11.82 -12.65
N GLY A 148 -3.15 -11.63 -13.81
CA GLY A 148 -2.32 -12.63 -14.49
C GLY A 148 -3.04 -13.94 -14.78
N TYR A 149 -4.33 -13.92 -15.12
CA TYR A 149 -5.13 -15.15 -15.25
C TYR A 149 -4.72 -16.01 -16.45
N PRO A 150 -4.42 -17.31 -16.24
CA PRO A 150 -4.38 -18.31 -17.30
C PRO A 150 -5.79 -18.54 -17.88
N PRO A 151 -5.91 -18.95 -19.16
CA PRO A 151 -4.82 -19.28 -20.06
C PRO A 151 -4.12 -18.07 -20.68
N LEU A 152 -4.68 -16.86 -20.55
CA LEU A 152 -4.18 -15.65 -21.23
C LEU A 152 -2.72 -15.35 -20.88
N SER A 153 -2.36 -15.41 -19.59
CA SER A 153 -0.98 -15.18 -19.12
C SER A 153 -0.02 -16.37 -19.32
N ALA A 154 -0.53 -17.56 -19.62
CA ALA A 154 0.25 -18.80 -19.67
C ALA A 154 0.63 -19.20 -21.11
N VAL A 155 -0.12 -18.76 -22.10
CA VAL A 155 0.08 -19.14 -23.50
C VAL A 155 0.63 -17.96 -24.28
N GLN A 156 1.84 -18.09 -24.81
CA GLN A 156 2.57 -16.98 -25.42
C GLN A 156 1.92 -16.43 -26.71
N SER A 157 1.10 -17.23 -27.39
CA SER A 157 0.46 -16.88 -28.67
C SER A 157 -0.88 -16.14 -28.53
N THR A 158 -1.30 -15.82 -27.30
CA THR A 158 -2.61 -15.20 -27.03
C THR A 158 -2.68 -13.71 -27.34
N GLY A 159 -1.54 -13.03 -27.49
CA GLY A 159 -1.50 -11.62 -27.86
C GLY A 159 -0.09 -11.05 -27.91
N PRO A 160 0.08 -9.81 -28.42
CA PRO A 160 1.35 -9.11 -28.32
C PRO A 160 1.74 -8.91 -26.85
N GLY A 161 3.02 -9.02 -26.54
CA GLY A 161 3.55 -8.87 -25.19
C GLY A 161 3.39 -10.10 -24.29
N GLU A 162 2.59 -11.09 -24.66
CA GLU A 162 2.41 -12.35 -23.92
C GLU A 162 3.55 -13.36 -24.08
N GLY A 163 4.54 -13.05 -24.94
CA GLY A 163 5.84 -13.72 -24.97
C GLY A 163 6.77 -13.19 -23.87
N LEU A 164 7.95 -12.70 -24.24
CA LEU A 164 8.98 -12.24 -23.29
C LEU A 164 8.49 -11.14 -22.33
N GLY A 165 7.54 -10.30 -22.73
CA GLY A 165 6.95 -9.27 -21.87
C GLY A 165 6.27 -9.87 -20.63
N ALA A 166 5.43 -10.89 -20.81
CA ALA A 166 4.82 -11.63 -19.73
C ALA A 166 5.84 -12.42 -18.90
N ASP A 167 6.88 -13.01 -19.51
CA ASP A 167 7.95 -13.67 -18.75
C ASP A 167 8.70 -12.71 -17.83
N LEU A 168 9.00 -11.50 -18.30
CA LEU A 168 9.63 -10.45 -17.49
C LEU A 168 8.69 -9.98 -16.38
N TRP A 169 7.39 -9.85 -16.65
CA TRP A 169 6.40 -9.50 -15.62
C TRP A 169 6.36 -10.55 -14.50
N ILE A 170 6.25 -11.84 -14.84
CA ILE A 170 6.20 -12.92 -13.84
C ILE A 170 7.53 -12.99 -13.08
N THR A 171 8.65 -12.87 -13.80
CA THR A 171 10.00 -12.86 -13.19
C THR A 171 10.18 -11.70 -12.22
N SER A 172 9.74 -10.50 -12.60
CA SER A 172 9.75 -9.35 -11.70
C SER A 172 8.92 -9.60 -10.44
N ILE A 173 7.72 -10.16 -10.56
CA ILE A 173 6.87 -10.48 -9.40
C ILE A 173 7.55 -11.52 -8.51
N ALA A 174 8.18 -12.55 -9.08
CA ALA A 174 8.93 -13.54 -8.31
C ALA A 174 10.11 -12.92 -7.53
N ILE A 175 10.88 -12.03 -8.16
CA ILE A 175 11.97 -11.28 -7.51
C ILE A 175 11.39 -10.39 -6.39
N PHE A 176 10.27 -9.71 -6.64
CA PHE A 176 9.59 -8.90 -5.63
C PHE A 176 9.13 -9.75 -4.43
N CYS A 177 8.54 -10.92 -4.66
CA CYS A 177 8.15 -11.83 -3.58
C CYS A 177 9.35 -12.22 -2.71
N ALA A 178 10.48 -12.58 -3.31
CA ALA A 178 11.69 -12.91 -2.57
C ALA A 178 12.17 -11.71 -1.72
N ALA A 179 12.13 -10.49 -2.27
CA ALA A 179 12.44 -9.27 -1.53
C ALA A 179 11.52 -9.07 -0.32
N SER A 180 10.21 -9.22 -0.53
CA SER A 180 9.18 -9.04 0.49
C SER A 180 9.27 -10.08 1.61
N LEU A 181 9.64 -11.33 1.30
CA LEU A 181 9.86 -12.37 2.31
C LEU A 181 11.06 -12.03 3.21
N MET A 182 12.17 -11.55 2.64
CA MET A 182 13.32 -11.08 3.41
C MET A 182 12.95 -9.90 4.33
N GLY A 183 12.18 -8.95 3.81
CA GLY A 183 11.69 -7.82 4.59
C GLY A 183 10.76 -8.26 5.72
N ALA A 184 9.80 -9.14 5.44
CA ALA A 184 8.85 -9.64 6.43
C ALA A 184 9.55 -10.33 7.62
N LEU A 185 10.50 -11.22 7.35
CA LEU A 185 11.30 -11.86 8.40
C LEU A 185 12.02 -10.83 9.27
N ASN A 186 12.67 -9.84 8.65
CA ASN A 186 13.40 -8.82 9.36
C ASN A 186 12.49 -7.96 10.25
N PHE A 187 11.32 -7.54 9.75
CA PHE A 187 10.34 -6.76 10.53
C PHE A 187 9.78 -7.53 11.73
N ILE A 188 9.48 -8.81 11.55
CA ILE A 188 8.96 -9.68 12.63
C ILE A 188 10.01 -9.82 13.73
N THR A 189 11.24 -10.22 13.39
CA THR A 189 12.33 -10.38 14.36
C THR A 189 12.66 -9.07 15.05
N THR A 190 12.77 -7.97 14.30
CA THR A 190 13.03 -6.63 14.88
C THR A 190 11.96 -6.26 15.90
N THR A 191 10.69 -6.46 15.56
CA THR A 191 9.59 -6.11 16.45
C THR A 191 9.58 -6.95 17.73
N LEU A 192 9.89 -8.25 17.64
CA LEU A 192 9.80 -9.17 18.77
C LEU A 192 11.02 -9.08 19.71
N ASP A 193 12.22 -8.99 19.14
CA ASP A 193 13.45 -9.23 19.89
C ASP A 193 14.21 -7.95 20.26
N LEU A 194 14.01 -6.83 19.54
CA LEU A 194 14.80 -5.60 19.71
C LEU A 194 14.07 -4.47 20.44
N ARG A 195 12.91 -4.74 21.04
CA ARG A 195 12.16 -3.73 21.81
C ARG A 195 12.94 -3.25 23.03
N ALA A 196 12.90 -1.95 23.26
CA ALA A 196 13.46 -1.31 24.43
C ALA A 196 12.83 -1.80 25.75
N LYS A 197 13.58 -1.66 26.85
CA LYS A 197 13.13 -2.07 28.18
C LYS A 197 11.83 -1.35 28.55
N GLY A 198 10.83 -2.11 28.98
CA GLY A 198 9.50 -1.59 29.36
C GLY A 198 8.52 -1.43 28.20
N MET A 199 8.96 -1.61 26.94
CA MET A 199 8.10 -1.67 25.75
C MET A 199 7.42 -3.04 25.65
N THR A 200 6.38 -3.27 26.45
CA THR A 200 5.55 -4.47 26.29
C THR A 200 4.77 -4.41 24.98
N LEU A 201 4.25 -5.55 24.50
CA LEU A 201 3.42 -5.58 23.28
C LEU A 201 2.28 -4.56 23.32
N MET A 202 1.60 -4.44 24.46
CA MET A 202 0.49 -3.49 24.67
C MET A 202 0.93 -2.06 25.01
N ARG A 203 2.22 -1.73 24.85
CA ARG A 203 2.75 -0.36 24.90
C ARG A 203 3.30 0.10 23.55
N MET A 204 3.32 -0.76 22.53
CA MET A 204 3.77 -0.38 21.20
C MET A 204 2.78 0.60 20.53
N PRO A 205 3.25 1.60 19.78
CA PRO A 205 2.38 2.40 18.93
C PRO A 205 1.56 1.54 17.94
N LEU A 206 0.38 2.03 17.53
CA LEU A 206 -0.48 1.34 16.56
C LEU A 206 0.15 1.24 15.15
N THR A 207 1.08 2.14 14.81
CA THR A 207 1.96 2.03 13.64
C THR A 207 2.81 0.77 13.70
N VAL A 208 3.49 0.52 14.82
CA VAL A 208 4.29 -0.69 15.03
C VAL A 208 3.43 -1.94 14.94
N TRP A 209 2.26 -1.96 15.59
CA TRP A 209 1.31 -3.07 15.46
C TRP A 209 0.88 -3.30 14.00
N SER A 210 0.60 -2.23 13.25
CA SER A 210 0.22 -2.37 11.84
C SER A 210 1.33 -2.95 10.98
N TRP A 211 2.58 -2.49 11.14
CA TRP A 211 3.72 -3.04 10.39
C TRP A 211 4.06 -4.47 10.80
N PHE A 212 3.88 -4.81 12.08
CA PHE A 212 4.07 -6.17 12.58
C PHE A 212 3.07 -7.14 11.96
N ILE A 213 1.78 -6.80 11.98
CA ILE A 213 0.73 -7.63 11.36
C ILE A 213 0.94 -7.71 9.84
N THR A 214 1.28 -6.58 9.21
CA THR A 214 1.58 -6.53 7.77
C THR A 214 2.76 -7.43 7.40
N ALA A 215 3.80 -7.49 8.23
CA ALA A 215 4.93 -8.40 8.00
C ALA A 215 4.51 -9.87 8.12
N ILE A 216 3.66 -10.23 9.07
CA ILE A 216 3.11 -11.60 9.20
C ILE A 216 2.28 -11.98 7.97
N LEU A 217 1.39 -11.08 7.53
CA LEU A 217 0.62 -11.27 6.31
C LEU A 217 1.55 -11.47 5.10
N GLY A 218 2.56 -10.60 4.96
CA GLY A 218 3.52 -10.67 3.87
C GLY A 218 4.29 -11.99 3.84
N LEU A 219 4.77 -12.45 5.00
CA LEU A 219 5.50 -13.71 5.09
C LEU A 219 4.68 -14.91 4.56
N LEU A 220 3.39 -14.97 4.92
CA LEU A 220 2.50 -16.07 4.55
C LEU A 220 1.96 -15.93 3.13
N ALA A 221 1.64 -14.71 2.68
CA ALA A 221 1.00 -14.47 1.38
C ALA A 221 2.00 -14.50 0.20
N PHE A 222 3.15 -13.83 0.31
CA PHE A 222 4.10 -13.73 -0.80
C PHE A 222 4.75 -15.07 -1.16
N GLY A 223 4.86 -16.01 -0.22
CA GLY A 223 5.36 -17.36 -0.49
C GLY A 223 4.45 -18.15 -1.44
N VAL A 224 3.13 -17.97 -1.32
CA VAL A 224 2.15 -18.60 -2.22
C VAL A 224 2.21 -17.97 -3.61
N LEU A 225 2.31 -16.64 -3.72
CA LEU A 225 2.45 -15.98 -5.02
C LEU A 225 3.76 -16.37 -5.72
N LEU A 226 4.87 -16.44 -4.99
CA LEU A 226 6.15 -16.89 -5.54
C LEU A 226 6.03 -18.28 -6.16
N SER A 227 5.40 -19.21 -5.44
CA SER A 227 5.18 -20.57 -5.92
C SER A 227 4.29 -20.58 -7.16
N ALA A 228 3.18 -19.82 -7.15
CA ALA A 228 2.29 -19.71 -8.31
C ALA A 228 3.00 -19.13 -9.54
N GLY A 229 3.79 -18.07 -9.37
CA GLY A 229 4.58 -17.45 -10.44
C GLY A 229 5.62 -18.39 -11.04
N ILE A 230 6.32 -19.19 -10.21
CA ILE A 230 7.25 -20.22 -10.68
C ILE A 230 6.50 -21.26 -11.52
N LEU A 231 5.38 -21.79 -11.03
CA LEU A 231 4.57 -22.76 -11.78
C LEU A 231 4.08 -22.17 -13.12
N LEU A 232 3.76 -20.88 -13.16
CA LEU A 232 3.32 -20.21 -14.40
C LEU A 232 4.48 -20.05 -15.37
N LEU A 233 5.69 -19.73 -14.90
CA LEU A 233 6.90 -19.74 -15.73
C LEU A 233 7.21 -21.13 -16.27
N MET A 234 6.97 -22.20 -15.49
CA MET A 234 7.12 -23.58 -15.96
C MET A 234 6.11 -23.90 -17.06
N ASP A 235 4.85 -23.49 -16.92
CA ASP A 235 3.83 -23.68 -17.96
C ASP A 235 4.21 -22.97 -19.26
N ARG A 236 4.83 -21.80 -19.13
CA ARG A 236 5.25 -20.99 -20.28
C ARG A 236 6.52 -21.46 -20.97
N ASN A 237 7.48 -21.99 -20.22
CA ASN A 237 8.87 -22.18 -20.71
C ASN A 237 9.39 -23.62 -20.61
N LEU A 238 8.80 -24.47 -19.76
CA LEU A 238 9.28 -25.84 -19.50
C LEU A 238 8.28 -26.92 -19.94
N GLY A 239 7.17 -26.54 -20.57
CA GLY A 239 6.18 -27.48 -21.11
C GLY A 239 5.32 -28.17 -20.04
N THR A 240 5.18 -27.58 -18.85
CA THR A 240 4.20 -28.05 -17.86
C THR A 240 2.79 -27.53 -18.19
N SER A 241 1.79 -28.01 -17.45
CA SER A 241 0.39 -27.63 -17.66
C SER A 241 -0.38 -27.60 -16.34
N PHE A 242 0.12 -26.85 -15.36
CA PHE A 242 -0.53 -26.66 -14.06
C PHE A 242 -1.84 -25.88 -14.18
N PHE A 243 -1.84 -24.81 -14.98
CA PHE A 243 -2.96 -23.87 -15.09
C PHE A 243 -3.69 -23.91 -16.43
N VAL A 244 -3.06 -24.47 -17.46
CA VAL A 244 -3.62 -24.51 -18.82
C VAL A 244 -4.34 -25.84 -19.05
N PRO A 245 -5.68 -25.85 -19.23
CA PRO A 245 -6.39 -27.03 -19.70
C PRO A 245 -6.23 -27.19 -21.21
N VAL A 246 -6.85 -28.20 -21.80
CA VAL A 246 -6.98 -28.28 -23.26
C VAL A 246 -7.83 -27.11 -23.75
N ILE A 247 -7.26 -26.27 -24.61
CA ILE A 247 -7.89 -25.05 -25.14
C ILE A 247 -7.63 -24.91 -26.65
N VAL A 248 -8.36 -24.00 -27.30
CA VAL A 248 -8.08 -23.60 -28.69
C VAL A 248 -7.61 -22.15 -28.68
N VAL A 249 -6.40 -21.90 -29.19
CA VAL A 249 -5.82 -20.55 -29.36
C VAL A 249 -5.46 -20.39 -30.83
N ASN A 250 -5.97 -19.33 -31.47
CA ASN A 250 -5.77 -19.06 -32.90
C ASN A 250 -6.08 -20.27 -33.81
N GLY A 251 -7.14 -21.03 -33.48
CA GLY A 251 -7.55 -22.22 -34.24
C GLY A 251 -6.71 -23.47 -34.00
N GLN A 252 -5.71 -23.42 -33.13
CA GLN A 252 -4.87 -24.58 -32.78
C GLN A 252 -5.25 -25.13 -31.41
N LEU A 253 -5.36 -26.46 -31.31
CA LEU A 253 -5.54 -27.16 -30.04
C LEU A 253 -4.22 -27.13 -29.26
N MET A 254 -4.24 -26.55 -28.06
CA MET A 254 -3.08 -26.37 -27.20
C MET A 254 -3.40 -26.82 -25.77
N GLY A 255 -2.36 -27.10 -24.99
CA GLY A 255 -2.46 -27.52 -23.59
C GLY A 255 -2.51 -29.03 -23.38
N HIS A 256 -2.25 -29.46 -22.14
CA HIS A 256 -2.30 -30.86 -21.74
C HIS A 256 -3.56 -31.14 -20.90
N LYS A 257 -3.87 -32.43 -20.68
CA LYS A 257 -4.95 -32.82 -19.77
C LYS A 257 -4.56 -32.53 -18.31
N GLY A 258 -5.48 -31.97 -17.54
CA GLY A 258 -5.37 -31.86 -16.07
C GLY A 258 -5.06 -30.47 -15.51
N GLY A 259 -4.59 -29.52 -16.33
CA GLY A 259 -4.38 -28.14 -15.89
C GLY A 259 -5.69 -27.42 -15.55
N SER A 260 -5.64 -26.51 -14.57
CA SER A 260 -6.83 -25.80 -14.07
C SER A 260 -6.60 -24.29 -13.92
N PRO A 261 -7.30 -23.44 -14.66
CA PRO A 261 -7.24 -21.99 -14.47
C PRO A 261 -7.74 -21.55 -13.09
N LEU A 262 -8.64 -22.33 -12.48
CA LEU A 262 -9.15 -22.05 -11.13
C LEU A 262 -8.10 -22.29 -10.06
N LEU A 263 -7.13 -23.17 -10.29
CA LEU A 263 -5.99 -23.33 -9.38
C LEU A 263 -5.21 -22.02 -9.27
N TRP A 264 -4.95 -21.34 -10.39
CA TRP A 264 -4.33 -20.02 -10.37
C TRP A 264 -5.18 -19.03 -9.59
N GLN A 265 -6.49 -18.96 -9.83
CA GLN A 265 -7.36 -18.02 -9.11
C GLN A 265 -7.29 -18.24 -7.59
N HIS A 266 -7.31 -19.50 -7.12
CA HIS A 266 -7.17 -19.78 -5.70
C HIS A 266 -5.80 -19.35 -5.15
N LEU A 267 -4.70 -19.69 -5.82
CA LEU A 267 -3.36 -19.32 -5.34
C LEU A 267 -3.14 -17.80 -5.38
N PHE A 268 -3.53 -17.17 -6.49
CA PHE A 268 -3.40 -15.73 -6.68
C PHE A 268 -4.24 -14.96 -5.67
N TRP A 269 -5.51 -15.32 -5.44
CA TRP A 269 -6.35 -14.59 -4.49
C TRP A 269 -6.05 -14.92 -3.03
N PHE A 270 -5.58 -16.14 -2.74
CA PHE A 270 -5.05 -16.45 -1.42
C PHE A 270 -3.91 -15.49 -1.04
N PHE A 271 -3.11 -15.07 -2.01
CA PHE A 271 -2.19 -13.94 -1.85
C PHE A 271 -2.91 -12.58 -1.90
N GLY A 272 -3.69 -12.35 -2.96
CA GLY A 272 -4.14 -11.03 -3.38
C GLY A 272 -5.11 -10.37 -2.42
N HIS A 273 -5.90 -11.15 -1.68
CA HIS A 273 -6.75 -10.56 -0.64
C HIS A 273 -5.98 -10.15 0.62
N PRO A 274 -5.10 -10.99 1.21
CA PRO A 274 -4.14 -10.51 2.21
C PRO A 274 -3.30 -9.31 1.75
N GLU A 275 -2.92 -9.25 0.47
CA GLU A 275 -2.14 -8.13 -0.08
C GLU A 275 -2.87 -6.79 0.05
N VAL A 276 -4.18 -6.74 -0.17
CA VAL A 276 -4.91 -5.48 0.03
C VAL A 276 -4.89 -5.03 1.49
N TYR A 277 -4.75 -5.96 2.44
CA TYR A 277 -4.53 -5.63 3.85
C TYR A 277 -3.10 -5.20 4.14
N ILE A 278 -2.10 -5.81 3.50
CA ILE A 278 -0.70 -5.39 3.56
C ILE A 278 -0.56 -3.93 3.11
N ALA A 279 -1.27 -3.54 2.06
CA ALA A 279 -1.29 -2.17 1.55
C ALA A 279 -1.96 -1.15 2.51
N ILE A 280 -3.10 -1.51 3.12
CA ILE A 280 -3.92 -0.54 3.88
C ILE A 280 -3.60 -0.48 5.38
N LEU A 281 -3.17 -1.59 6.01
CA LEU A 281 -2.94 -1.66 7.46
C LEU A 281 -1.91 -0.63 7.95
N PRO A 282 -0.75 -0.43 7.29
CA PRO A 282 0.18 0.61 7.69
C PRO A 282 -0.47 2.01 7.67
N GLY A 283 -1.27 2.32 6.65
CA GLY A 283 -2.05 3.56 6.57
C GLY A 283 -3.04 3.73 7.74
N MET A 284 -3.66 2.64 8.20
CA MET A 284 -4.50 2.64 9.40
C MET A 284 -3.71 2.90 10.69
N GLY A 285 -2.49 2.36 10.81
CA GLY A 285 -1.60 2.62 11.95
C GLY A 285 -1.18 4.08 12.01
N VAL A 286 -0.70 4.61 10.88
CA VAL A 286 -0.32 6.02 10.70
C VAL A 286 -1.49 6.94 11.04
N THR A 287 -2.67 6.66 10.48
CA THR A 287 -3.88 7.46 10.72
C THR A 287 -4.22 7.48 12.20
N SER A 288 -4.20 6.33 12.89
CA SER A 288 -4.44 6.26 14.34
C SER A 288 -3.51 7.18 15.14
N GLN A 289 -2.21 7.17 14.81
CA GLN A 289 -1.21 8.00 15.49
C GLN A 289 -1.43 9.50 15.22
N ILE A 290 -1.66 9.88 13.97
CA ILE A 290 -1.85 11.28 13.57
C ILE A 290 -3.13 11.85 14.18
N LEU A 291 -4.24 11.09 14.14
CA LEU A 291 -5.51 11.54 14.72
C LEU A 291 -5.36 11.81 16.22
N SER A 292 -4.71 10.91 16.97
CA SER A 292 -4.46 11.13 18.41
C SER A 292 -3.55 12.34 18.65
N THR A 293 -2.46 12.47 17.88
CA THR A 293 -1.49 13.56 18.02
C THR A 293 -2.12 14.93 17.82
N PHE A 294 -2.93 15.10 16.77
CA PHE A 294 -3.51 16.41 16.45
C PHE A 294 -4.88 16.64 17.08
N ALA A 295 -5.58 15.61 17.60
CA ALA A 295 -6.74 15.78 18.46
C ALA A 295 -6.37 16.13 19.91
N ARG A 296 -5.07 16.00 20.28
CA ARG A 296 -4.56 16.16 21.66
C ARG A 296 -5.34 15.30 22.65
N LYS A 297 -5.61 14.05 22.25
CA LYS A 297 -6.41 13.09 23.02
C LYS A 297 -5.85 11.68 22.84
N PRO A 298 -5.87 10.83 23.87
CA PRO A 298 -5.53 9.43 23.71
C PRO A 298 -6.38 8.76 22.65
N ILE A 299 -5.81 7.77 21.96
CA ILE A 299 -6.57 6.97 21.02
C ILE A 299 -7.72 6.28 21.79
N PHE A 300 -8.94 6.46 21.32
CA PHE A 300 -10.10 5.81 21.92
C PHE A 300 -10.01 4.30 21.69
N GLY A 301 -10.04 3.52 22.76
CA GLY A 301 -10.04 2.05 22.67
C GLY A 301 -8.76 1.46 22.09
N TYR A 302 -7.56 1.85 22.57
CA TYR A 302 -6.27 1.31 22.10
C TYR A 302 -6.26 -0.23 21.99
N ARG A 303 -6.68 -0.96 23.02
CA ARG A 303 -6.71 -2.43 22.99
C ARG A 303 -7.67 -2.97 21.93
N ALA A 304 -8.85 -2.34 21.80
CA ALA A 304 -9.82 -2.70 20.77
C ALA A 304 -9.26 -2.43 19.35
N MET A 305 -8.48 -1.36 19.16
CA MET A 305 -7.77 -1.10 17.91
C MET A 305 -6.75 -2.19 17.57
N VAL A 306 -5.98 -2.66 18.56
CA VAL A 306 -5.01 -3.75 18.40
C VAL A 306 -5.73 -5.04 18.00
N TYR A 307 -6.75 -5.46 18.75
CA TYR A 307 -7.53 -6.66 18.44
C TYR A 307 -8.26 -6.58 17.10
N ALA A 308 -8.74 -5.39 16.72
CA ALA A 308 -9.34 -5.19 15.41
C ALA A 308 -8.33 -5.40 14.27
N MET A 309 -7.09 -4.90 14.40
CA MET A 309 -6.05 -5.16 13.39
C MET A 309 -5.66 -6.63 13.33
N LEU A 310 -5.56 -7.31 14.48
CA LEU A 310 -5.32 -8.76 14.52
C LEU A 310 -6.48 -9.53 13.85
N GLY A 311 -7.73 -9.12 14.11
CA GLY A 311 -8.90 -9.70 13.48
C GLY A 311 -8.92 -9.52 11.97
N ILE A 312 -8.57 -8.33 11.47
CA ILE A 312 -8.40 -8.06 10.03
C ILE A 312 -7.31 -8.97 9.43
N GLY A 313 -6.15 -9.05 10.10
CA GLY A 313 -5.04 -9.88 9.62
C GLY A 313 -5.41 -11.37 9.57
N PHE A 314 -6.04 -11.89 10.63
CA PHE A 314 -6.47 -13.29 10.68
C PHE A 314 -7.54 -13.62 9.62
N LEU A 315 -8.62 -12.83 9.58
CA LEU A 315 -9.70 -13.05 8.63
C LEU A 315 -9.27 -12.81 7.18
N GLY A 316 -8.24 -11.99 6.94
CA GLY A 316 -7.73 -11.73 5.60
C GLY A 316 -7.29 -12.98 4.84
N PHE A 317 -6.86 -14.04 5.54
CA PHE A 317 -6.53 -15.34 4.95
C PHE A 317 -7.73 -16.27 4.77
N MET A 318 -8.93 -15.88 5.21
CA MET A 318 -10.12 -16.75 5.21
C MET A 318 -11.18 -16.34 4.18
N VAL A 319 -10.93 -15.30 3.39
CA VAL A 319 -11.98 -14.65 2.58
C VAL A 319 -11.70 -14.56 1.08
N TRP A 320 -10.54 -15.04 0.62
CA TRP A 320 -10.06 -14.82 -0.76
C TRP A 320 -11.04 -15.26 -1.85
N GLY A 321 -11.86 -16.28 -1.57
CA GLY A 321 -12.84 -16.81 -2.52
C GLY A 321 -13.91 -15.82 -2.96
N HIS A 322 -14.10 -14.68 -2.28
CA HIS A 322 -15.05 -13.67 -2.76
C HIS A 322 -14.65 -13.03 -4.09
N HIS A 323 -13.37 -13.09 -4.47
CA HIS A 323 -12.94 -12.60 -5.79
C HIS A 323 -13.28 -13.59 -6.91
N MET A 324 -13.86 -14.73 -6.55
CA MET A 324 -14.11 -15.87 -7.42
C MET A 324 -15.60 -16.22 -7.49
N PHE A 325 -16.51 -15.32 -7.13
CA PHE A 325 -17.95 -15.63 -7.18
C PHE A 325 -18.46 -15.96 -8.59
N MET A 326 -17.81 -15.42 -9.63
CA MET A 326 -18.08 -15.75 -11.04
C MET A 326 -17.31 -16.99 -11.55
N SER A 327 -16.61 -17.74 -10.69
CA SER A 327 -15.84 -18.93 -11.09
C SER A 327 -16.69 -20.17 -11.36
N GLY A 328 -17.98 -20.15 -11.01
CA GLY A 328 -18.83 -21.34 -11.01
C GLY A 328 -18.71 -22.20 -9.75
N MET A 329 -18.12 -21.65 -8.67
CA MET A 329 -18.05 -22.34 -7.37
C MET A 329 -19.44 -22.69 -6.82
N SER A 330 -19.49 -23.73 -5.97
CA SER A 330 -20.73 -24.14 -5.31
C SER A 330 -21.37 -22.97 -4.53
N PRO A 331 -22.70 -22.80 -4.59
CA PRO A 331 -23.40 -21.78 -3.81
C PRO A 331 -23.10 -21.85 -2.29
N TYR A 332 -22.85 -23.04 -1.76
CA TYR A 332 -22.48 -23.22 -0.35
C TYR A 332 -21.11 -22.60 -0.03
N SER A 333 -20.12 -22.79 -0.91
CA SER A 333 -18.80 -22.16 -0.78
C SER A 333 -18.89 -20.65 -0.93
N ALA A 334 -19.67 -20.17 -1.91
CA ALA A 334 -19.90 -18.74 -2.12
C ALA A 334 -20.52 -18.09 -0.88
N PHE A 335 -21.52 -18.73 -0.27
CA PHE A 335 -22.15 -18.26 0.96
C PHE A 335 -21.16 -18.23 2.14
N ALA A 336 -20.32 -19.25 2.30
CA ALA A 336 -19.31 -19.29 3.35
C ALA A 336 -18.29 -18.13 3.23
N PHE A 337 -17.74 -17.91 2.02
CA PHE A 337 -16.83 -16.78 1.77
C PHE A 337 -17.53 -15.43 1.95
N SER A 338 -18.81 -15.32 1.56
CA SER A 338 -19.62 -14.12 1.77
C SER A 338 -19.76 -13.77 3.25
N LEU A 339 -20.14 -14.73 4.09
CA LEU A 339 -20.28 -14.56 5.53
C LEU A 339 -18.97 -14.11 6.18
N LEU A 340 -17.86 -14.80 5.87
CA LEU A 340 -16.55 -14.46 6.42
C LEU A 340 -16.08 -13.07 5.95
N THR A 341 -16.37 -12.70 4.70
CA THR A 341 -16.04 -11.36 4.18
C THR A 341 -16.84 -10.28 4.91
N MET A 342 -18.13 -10.52 5.17
CA MET A 342 -18.96 -9.61 5.96
C MET A 342 -18.50 -9.50 7.41
N ALA A 343 -17.96 -10.57 7.98
CA ALA A 343 -17.38 -10.54 9.32
C ALA A 343 -16.19 -9.58 9.43
N ILE A 344 -15.41 -9.33 8.35
CA ILE A 344 -14.32 -8.34 8.34
C ILE A 344 -14.84 -6.90 8.49
N GLY A 345 -16.10 -6.65 8.14
CA GLY A 345 -16.76 -5.37 8.39
C GLY A 345 -16.75 -4.98 9.87
N VAL A 346 -16.81 -5.96 10.79
CA VAL A 346 -16.85 -5.72 12.24
C VAL A 346 -15.55 -5.10 12.78
N PRO A 347 -14.36 -5.71 12.64
CA PRO A 347 -13.13 -5.07 13.12
C PRO A 347 -12.84 -3.75 12.39
N SER A 348 -13.19 -3.64 11.11
CA SER A 348 -13.08 -2.38 10.36
C SER A 348 -13.96 -1.28 10.97
N ALA A 349 -15.21 -1.60 11.34
CA ALA A 349 -16.11 -0.68 12.01
C ALA A 349 -15.59 -0.26 13.39
N ILE A 350 -15.06 -1.20 14.19
CA ILE A 350 -14.43 -0.90 15.49
C ILE A 350 -13.34 0.16 15.31
N LYS A 351 -12.48 0.01 14.30
CA LYS A 351 -11.44 1.02 14.01
C LYS A 351 -12.04 2.37 13.62
N THR A 352 -13.02 2.39 12.72
CA THR A 352 -13.69 3.62 12.31
C THR A 352 -14.32 4.35 13.48
N PHE A 353 -15.11 3.66 14.32
CA PHE A 353 -15.73 4.29 15.49
C PHE A 353 -14.70 4.75 16.51
N ASN A 354 -13.60 4.03 16.69
CA ASN A 354 -12.52 4.45 17.57
C ASN A 354 -11.77 5.68 17.03
N TRP A 355 -11.58 5.81 15.72
CA TRP A 355 -11.06 7.06 15.12
C TRP A 355 -12.00 8.24 15.38
N LEU A 356 -13.30 8.06 15.12
CA LEU A 356 -14.31 9.09 15.42
C LEU A 356 -14.34 9.45 16.92
N GLY A 357 -14.26 8.45 17.80
CA GLY A 357 -14.18 8.63 19.25
C GLY A 357 -12.92 9.35 19.71
N THR A 358 -11.81 9.19 18.98
CA THR A 358 -10.55 9.94 19.22
C THR A 358 -10.70 11.42 18.84
N LEU A 359 -11.44 11.72 17.77
CA LEU A 359 -11.73 13.10 17.36
C LEU A 359 -12.78 13.76 18.25
N TYR A 360 -13.75 13.00 18.73
CA TYR A 360 -14.84 13.51 19.54
C TYR A 360 -14.33 14.18 20.83
N LYS A 361 -14.73 15.44 21.02
CA LYS A 361 -14.29 16.32 22.12
C LYS A 361 -12.76 16.55 22.18
N GLY A 362 -12.03 16.29 21.10
CA GLY A 362 -10.62 16.66 20.96
C GLY A 362 -10.42 18.15 20.65
N ARG A 363 -9.20 18.64 20.84
CA ARG A 363 -8.77 19.99 20.42
C ARG A 363 -8.01 19.88 19.10
N ILE A 364 -8.76 19.77 18.01
CA ILE A 364 -8.22 19.38 16.70
C ILE A 364 -7.38 20.49 16.07
N ARG A 365 -6.11 20.19 15.78
CA ARG A 365 -5.18 21.04 15.02
C ARG A 365 -5.16 20.61 13.55
N PHE A 366 -5.77 21.40 12.65
CA PHE A 366 -5.89 21.09 11.21
C PHE A 366 -4.63 21.43 10.39
N TYR A 367 -3.52 20.76 10.70
CA TYR A 367 -2.33 20.73 9.85
C TYR A 367 -2.52 19.76 8.67
N SER A 368 -1.71 19.88 7.62
CA SER A 368 -1.72 19.00 6.44
C SER A 368 -1.78 17.50 6.77
N PRO A 369 -0.94 16.93 7.67
CA PRO A 369 -1.03 15.50 8.01
C PRO A 369 -2.38 15.12 8.63
N MET A 370 -2.96 16.00 9.47
CA MET A 370 -4.27 15.78 10.07
C MET A 370 -5.39 15.77 9.02
N LEU A 371 -5.33 16.66 8.02
CA LEU A 371 -6.29 16.68 6.93
C LEU A 371 -6.25 15.38 6.12
N PHE A 372 -5.05 14.93 5.75
CA PHE A 372 -4.89 13.65 5.04
C PHE A 372 -5.33 12.45 5.88
N ALA A 373 -5.12 12.45 7.20
CA ALA A 373 -5.62 11.41 8.09
C ALA A 373 -7.16 11.40 8.21
N ILE A 374 -7.81 12.57 8.26
CA ILE A 374 -9.28 12.64 8.20
C ILE A 374 -9.77 12.21 6.81
N GLY A 375 -9.08 12.62 5.74
CA GLY A 375 -9.37 12.19 4.37
C GLY A 375 -9.26 10.68 4.19
N PHE A 376 -8.25 10.04 4.80
CA PHE A 376 -8.12 8.59 4.88
C PHE A 376 -9.39 7.98 5.48
N VAL A 377 -9.85 8.47 6.66
CA VAL A 377 -11.05 7.93 7.31
C VAL A 377 -12.28 8.11 6.42
N SER A 378 -12.43 9.27 5.76
CA SER A 378 -13.53 9.54 4.83
C SER A 378 -13.54 8.55 3.67
N LEU A 379 -12.41 8.39 2.97
CA LEU A 379 -12.29 7.49 1.81
C LEU A 379 -12.44 6.03 2.23
N PHE A 380 -11.88 5.65 3.37
CA PHE A 380 -12.01 4.31 3.93
C PHE A 380 -13.47 3.97 4.23
N VAL A 381 -14.24 4.90 4.79
CA VAL A 381 -15.67 4.70 5.03
C VAL A 381 -16.45 4.66 3.73
N SER A 382 -16.25 5.62 2.82
CA SER A 382 -16.97 5.66 1.54
C SER A 382 -16.71 4.41 0.68
N GLY A 383 -15.44 4.01 0.54
CA GLY A 383 -15.07 2.78 -0.14
C GLY A 383 -15.53 1.54 0.62
N GLY A 384 -15.40 1.52 1.95
CA GLY A 384 -15.83 0.42 2.81
C GLY A 384 -17.34 0.14 2.73
N LEU A 385 -18.18 1.17 2.58
CA LEU A 385 -19.63 1.03 2.42
C LEU A 385 -20.04 0.37 1.10
N SER A 386 -19.21 0.43 0.07
CA SER A 386 -19.44 -0.29 -1.19
C SER A 386 -19.02 -1.77 -1.12
N GLY A 387 -18.17 -2.16 -0.17
CA GLY A 387 -17.70 -3.54 0.02
C GLY A 387 -18.82 -4.56 0.31
N PRO A 388 -19.81 -4.27 1.19
CA PRO A 388 -20.98 -5.11 1.40
C PRO A 388 -21.71 -5.55 0.13
N PHE A 389 -21.79 -4.70 -0.88
CA PHE A 389 -22.41 -5.04 -2.16
C PHE A 389 -21.61 -6.12 -2.89
N LEU A 390 -20.27 -6.01 -2.90
CA LEU A 390 -19.38 -6.94 -3.61
C LEU A 390 -19.10 -8.21 -2.83
N ALA A 391 -19.32 -8.22 -1.52
CA ALA A 391 -19.12 -9.43 -0.72
C ALA A 391 -20.33 -10.38 -0.76
N GLN A 392 -21.46 -9.95 -1.34
CA GLN A 392 -22.66 -10.77 -1.46
C GLN A 392 -22.78 -11.31 -2.88
N PRO A 393 -22.74 -12.64 -3.12
CA PRO A 393 -22.79 -13.21 -4.46
C PRO A 393 -23.97 -12.72 -5.30
N THR A 394 -25.16 -12.56 -4.69
CA THR A 394 -26.37 -12.07 -5.38
C THR A 394 -26.20 -10.68 -6.00
N LEU A 395 -25.43 -9.81 -5.35
CA LEU A 395 -25.15 -8.45 -5.82
C LEU A 395 -23.84 -8.37 -6.60
N ASP A 396 -22.85 -9.19 -6.25
CA ASP A 396 -21.57 -9.25 -6.96
C ASP A 396 -21.76 -9.81 -8.37
N ILE A 397 -22.55 -10.87 -8.60
CA ILE A 397 -22.72 -11.46 -9.94
C ILE A 397 -23.00 -10.41 -11.05
N PRO A 398 -23.99 -9.50 -10.91
CA PRO A 398 -24.22 -8.44 -11.90
C PRO A 398 -23.21 -7.29 -11.85
N LEU A 399 -22.50 -7.08 -10.74
CA LEU A 399 -21.51 -6.01 -10.58
C LEU A 399 -20.07 -6.46 -10.86
N HIS A 400 -19.85 -7.77 -10.98
CA HIS A 400 -18.55 -8.39 -11.07
C HIS A 400 -17.83 -7.87 -12.31
N ASP A 401 -16.57 -7.48 -12.14
CA ASP A 401 -15.76 -6.92 -13.21
C ASP A 401 -16.37 -5.71 -13.93
N THR A 402 -17.31 -5.00 -13.29
CA THR A 402 -17.74 -3.68 -13.74
C THR A 402 -16.89 -2.57 -13.11
N TYR A 403 -17.14 -1.34 -13.54
CA TYR A 403 -16.55 -0.16 -12.91
C TYR A 403 -16.93 -0.01 -11.42
N PHE A 404 -17.94 -0.73 -10.91
CA PHE A 404 -18.27 -0.73 -9.48
C PHE A 404 -17.10 -1.29 -8.66
N VAL A 405 -16.53 -2.42 -9.08
CA VAL A 405 -15.35 -3.02 -8.45
C VAL A 405 -14.15 -2.08 -8.54
N VAL A 406 -13.97 -1.41 -9.69
CA VAL A 406 -12.88 -0.44 -9.89
C VAL A 406 -13.03 0.75 -8.94
N GLY A 407 -14.23 1.32 -8.83
CA GLY A 407 -14.54 2.44 -7.93
C GLY A 407 -14.35 2.07 -6.46
N HIS A 408 -14.88 0.92 -6.04
CA HIS A 408 -14.71 0.36 -4.70
C HIS A 408 -13.22 0.26 -4.34
N PHE A 409 -12.47 -0.47 -5.16
CA PHE A 409 -11.06 -0.76 -4.94
C PHE A 409 -10.20 0.51 -4.92
N HIS A 410 -10.44 1.46 -5.82
CA HIS A 410 -9.70 2.71 -5.85
C HIS A 410 -10.02 3.63 -4.68
N LEU A 411 -11.26 3.67 -4.16
CA LEU A 411 -11.55 4.48 -2.97
C LEU A 411 -10.85 3.93 -1.73
N ILE A 412 -10.94 2.61 -1.49
CA ILE A 412 -10.42 2.01 -0.25
C ILE A 412 -8.94 1.64 -0.34
N MET A 413 -8.56 0.75 -1.24
CA MET A 413 -7.20 0.21 -1.29
C MET A 413 -6.28 1.17 -2.01
N GLY A 414 -6.72 1.73 -3.15
CA GLY A 414 -5.92 2.67 -3.93
C GLY A 414 -5.65 3.98 -3.18
N VAL A 415 -6.67 4.83 -3.06
CA VAL A 415 -6.49 6.22 -2.66
C VAL A 415 -6.52 6.42 -1.15
N ALA A 416 -7.29 5.67 -0.37
CA ALA A 416 -7.18 5.79 1.09
C ALA A 416 -5.76 5.42 1.56
N ALA A 417 -5.15 4.33 1.03
CA ALA A 417 -3.75 4.02 1.34
C ALA A 417 -2.78 5.14 0.93
N ILE A 418 -2.97 5.75 -0.26
CA ILE A 418 -2.19 6.94 -0.69
C ILE A 418 -2.39 8.13 0.26
N PHE A 419 -3.59 8.36 0.76
CA PHE A 419 -3.83 9.38 1.78
C PHE A 419 -3.08 9.07 3.08
N GLY A 420 -2.97 7.78 3.45
CA GLY A 420 -2.09 7.32 4.51
C GLY A 420 -0.61 7.63 4.25
N ILE A 421 -0.13 7.42 3.03
CA ILE A 421 1.23 7.76 2.59
C ILE A 421 1.47 9.28 2.67
N PHE A 422 0.52 10.11 2.21
CA PHE A 422 0.64 11.55 2.31
C PHE A 422 0.59 12.03 3.76
N ALA A 423 -0.31 11.48 4.58
CA ALA A 423 -0.38 11.79 6.00
C ALA A 423 0.96 11.47 6.69
N ALA A 424 1.51 10.27 6.44
CA ALA A 424 2.82 9.85 6.92
C ALA A 424 3.94 10.78 6.44
N THR A 425 3.93 11.14 5.15
CA THR A 425 4.92 12.05 4.57
C THR A 425 4.89 13.38 5.29
N TYR A 426 3.76 14.09 5.33
CA TYR A 426 3.69 15.41 5.98
C TYR A 426 3.98 15.35 7.49
N TYR A 427 3.61 14.27 8.17
CA TYR A 427 3.84 14.10 9.60
C TYR A 427 5.31 13.84 9.93
N TRP A 428 5.96 12.94 9.19
CA TRP A 428 7.32 12.50 9.48
C TRP A 428 8.39 13.20 8.62
N PHE A 429 8.01 14.02 7.66
CA PHE A 429 8.95 14.82 6.86
C PHE A 429 9.97 15.60 7.71
N PRO A 430 9.57 16.27 8.82
CA PRO A 430 10.52 16.89 9.74
C PRO A 430 11.59 15.93 10.23
N LYS A 431 11.19 14.72 10.65
CA LYS A 431 12.11 13.71 11.19
C LYS A 431 13.02 13.10 10.10
N MET A 432 12.53 12.96 8.86
CA MET A 432 13.32 12.43 7.75
C MET A 432 14.33 13.44 7.19
N PHE A 433 13.97 14.72 7.10
CA PHE A 433 14.74 15.71 6.36
C PHE A 433 15.20 16.93 7.17
N GLY A 434 14.86 17.02 8.46
CA GLY A 434 15.31 18.10 9.34
C GLY A 434 14.57 19.42 9.19
N ARG A 435 13.51 19.47 8.37
CA ARG A 435 12.83 20.70 7.95
C ARG A 435 11.32 20.54 7.91
N MET A 436 10.58 21.64 8.02
CA MET A 436 9.13 21.67 7.89
C MET A 436 8.70 21.82 6.43
N MET A 437 7.61 21.15 6.05
CA MET A 437 6.95 21.38 4.76
C MET A 437 6.11 22.66 4.78
N ASN A 438 5.83 23.24 3.60
CA ASN A 438 4.94 24.38 3.50
C ASN A 438 3.47 23.95 3.69
N GLU A 439 2.81 24.48 4.73
CA GLU A 439 1.42 24.14 5.07
C GLU A 439 0.39 24.69 4.07
N GLY A 440 0.63 25.84 3.44
CA GLY A 440 -0.28 26.39 2.43
C GLY A 440 -0.36 25.49 1.20
N LEU A 441 0.81 25.06 0.70
CA LEU A 441 0.89 24.09 -0.40
C LEU A 441 0.35 22.71 0.02
N GLY A 442 0.58 22.28 1.26
CA GLY A 442 0.04 21.03 1.79
C GLY A 442 -1.49 21.00 1.82
N LYS A 443 -2.12 22.09 2.25
CA LYS A 443 -3.59 22.25 2.23
C LYS A 443 -4.16 22.34 0.81
N ALA A 444 -3.48 23.03 -0.10
CA ALA A 444 -3.88 23.07 -1.50
C ALA A 444 -3.81 21.68 -2.16
N HIS A 445 -2.71 20.96 -1.93
CA HIS A 445 -2.54 19.58 -2.37
C HIS A 445 -3.65 18.68 -1.81
N PHE A 446 -3.98 18.78 -0.51
CA PHE A 446 -5.06 18.03 0.11
C PHE A 446 -6.40 18.27 -0.58
N TRP A 447 -6.87 19.51 -0.70
CA TRP A 447 -8.22 19.79 -1.18
C TRP A 447 -8.42 19.41 -2.64
N LEU A 448 -7.43 19.70 -3.49
CA LEU A 448 -7.49 19.33 -4.91
C LEU A 448 -7.50 17.80 -5.08
N THR A 449 -6.68 17.09 -4.30
CA THR A 449 -6.64 15.62 -4.35
C THR A 449 -7.91 15.00 -3.77
N PHE A 450 -8.43 15.51 -2.66
CA PHE A 450 -9.61 14.99 -1.98
C PHE A 450 -10.87 15.13 -2.83
N ILE A 451 -11.14 16.34 -3.32
CA ILE A 451 -12.30 16.60 -4.18
C ILE A 451 -12.16 15.81 -5.49
N GLY A 452 -10.97 15.84 -6.08
CA GLY A 452 -10.66 15.13 -7.31
C GLY A 452 -10.88 13.62 -7.20
N THR A 453 -10.47 13.00 -6.10
CA THR A 453 -10.67 11.57 -5.82
C THR A 453 -12.15 11.20 -5.86
N TYR A 454 -13.01 11.94 -5.16
CA TYR A 454 -14.46 11.68 -5.19
C TYR A 454 -15.04 11.92 -6.58
N ALA A 455 -14.62 12.99 -7.27
CA ALA A 455 -15.07 13.29 -8.62
C ALA A 455 -14.68 12.22 -9.66
N ILE A 456 -13.62 11.45 -9.41
CA ILE A 456 -13.19 10.36 -10.29
C ILE A 456 -13.87 9.04 -9.92
N PHE A 457 -13.79 8.62 -8.66
CA PHE A 457 -14.08 7.24 -8.28
C PHE A 457 -15.50 7.03 -7.75
N MET A 458 -16.16 8.08 -7.23
CA MET A 458 -17.57 7.94 -6.85
C MET A 458 -18.46 7.67 -8.08
N PRO A 459 -18.31 8.40 -9.22
CA PRO A 459 -19.04 8.09 -10.45
C PRO A 459 -18.85 6.68 -11.00
N MET A 460 -17.71 6.02 -10.73
CA MET A 460 -17.47 4.65 -11.18
C MET A 460 -18.48 3.64 -10.62
N HIS A 461 -19.00 3.88 -9.41
CA HIS A 461 -20.05 3.03 -8.84
C HIS A 461 -21.33 3.10 -9.69
N TYR A 462 -21.70 4.30 -10.14
CA TYR A 462 -22.82 4.48 -11.05
C TYR A 462 -22.55 3.83 -12.41
N LEU A 463 -21.36 4.04 -12.99
CA LEU A 463 -20.97 3.39 -14.25
C LEU A 463 -21.06 1.86 -14.15
N GLY A 464 -20.62 1.28 -13.02
CA GLY A 464 -20.70 -0.15 -12.79
C GLY A 464 -22.13 -0.67 -12.69
N MET A 465 -23.00 0.03 -11.94
CA MET A 465 -24.43 -0.30 -11.87
C MET A 465 -25.14 -0.17 -13.22
N ALA A 466 -24.69 0.76 -14.07
CA ALA A 466 -25.17 0.92 -15.44
C ALA A 466 -24.60 -0.14 -16.42
N GLY A 467 -23.81 -1.11 -15.93
CA GLY A 467 -23.29 -2.22 -16.70
C GLY A 467 -21.97 -1.94 -17.42
N HIS A 468 -21.25 -0.84 -17.10
CA HIS A 468 -19.97 -0.55 -17.72
C HIS A 468 -18.89 -1.53 -17.26
N PRO A 469 -18.38 -2.42 -18.13
CA PRO A 469 -17.40 -3.42 -17.72
C PRO A 469 -16.00 -2.79 -17.66
N ARG A 470 -15.12 -3.34 -16.83
CA ARG A 470 -13.71 -2.95 -16.77
C ARG A 470 -12.96 -3.51 -17.99
N ARG A 471 -11.79 -2.93 -18.30
CA ARG A 471 -10.85 -3.40 -19.36
C ARG A 471 -11.36 -3.30 -20.81
N TYR A 472 -12.46 -2.63 -21.09
CA TYR A 472 -12.78 -2.21 -22.46
C TYR A 472 -11.93 -1.01 -22.87
N SER A 473 -11.31 -1.09 -24.05
CA SER A 473 -10.51 -0.02 -24.66
C SER A 473 -11.38 1.05 -25.30
N GLN A 474 -12.58 0.69 -25.77
CA GLN A 474 -13.50 1.59 -26.44
C GLN A 474 -14.93 1.45 -25.91
N LEU A 475 -15.64 2.59 -25.86
CA LEU A 475 -17.03 2.66 -25.43
C LEU A 475 -17.99 2.77 -26.61
N THR A 476 -17.47 3.08 -27.80
CA THR A 476 -18.26 3.37 -29.00
C THR A 476 -18.68 2.13 -29.78
N GLU A 477 -18.04 0.98 -29.55
CA GLU A 477 -18.42 -0.28 -30.21
C GLU A 477 -19.69 -0.91 -29.62
N VAL A 478 -20.06 -0.52 -28.40
CA VAL A 478 -21.16 -1.12 -27.65
C VAL A 478 -22.24 -0.08 -27.37
N ALA A 479 -23.37 -0.16 -28.07
CA ALA A 479 -24.40 0.89 -28.08
C ALA A 479 -24.91 1.30 -26.68
N TYR A 480 -25.07 0.37 -25.74
CA TYR A 480 -25.56 0.70 -24.40
C TYR A 480 -24.56 1.52 -23.55
N LEU A 481 -23.26 1.50 -23.90
CA LEU A 481 -22.23 2.28 -23.22
C LEU A 481 -22.14 3.73 -23.69
N HIS A 482 -22.75 4.08 -24.83
CA HIS A 482 -22.65 5.43 -25.42
C HIS A 482 -23.16 6.51 -24.46
N ASN A 483 -24.26 6.21 -23.75
CA ASN A 483 -24.86 7.13 -22.78
C ASN A 483 -23.97 7.40 -21.56
N LEU A 484 -22.91 6.61 -21.37
CA LEU A 484 -21.97 6.72 -20.25
C LEU A 484 -20.73 7.56 -20.60
N ILE A 485 -20.50 7.86 -21.89
CA ILE A 485 -19.35 8.65 -22.38
C ILE A 485 -19.28 10.04 -21.71
N PRO A 486 -20.37 10.81 -21.52
CA PRO A 486 -20.28 12.11 -20.85
C PRO A 486 -19.71 12.02 -19.43
N LEU A 487 -20.10 10.99 -18.68
CA LEU A 487 -19.61 10.79 -17.31
C LEU A 487 -18.13 10.35 -17.29
N GLN A 488 -17.73 9.48 -18.22
CA GLN A 488 -16.32 9.12 -18.42
C GLN A 488 -15.46 10.33 -18.82
N THR A 489 -16.01 11.23 -19.63
CA THR A 489 -15.35 12.48 -20.03
C THR A 489 -15.14 13.40 -18.83
N PHE A 490 -16.18 13.59 -18.01
CA PHE A 490 -16.08 14.32 -16.75
C PHE A 490 -15.00 13.74 -15.82
N MET A 491 -15.01 12.42 -15.62
CA MET A 491 -14.01 11.73 -14.80
C MET A 491 -12.59 11.90 -15.35
N THR A 492 -12.43 11.98 -16.67
CA THR A 492 -11.12 12.20 -17.32
C THR A 492 -10.59 13.61 -17.05
N TYR A 493 -11.43 14.65 -17.13
CA TYR A 493 -11.03 16.00 -16.73
C TYR A 493 -10.72 16.08 -15.22
N ALA A 494 -11.52 15.44 -14.38
CA ALA A 494 -11.24 15.35 -12.95
C ALA A 494 -9.90 14.65 -12.68
N ALA A 495 -9.56 13.59 -13.44
CA ALA A 495 -8.27 12.91 -13.37
C ALA A 495 -7.11 13.83 -13.74
N PHE A 496 -7.23 14.64 -14.80
CA PHE A 496 -6.19 15.61 -15.18
C PHE A 496 -5.91 16.63 -14.06
N ILE A 497 -6.96 17.18 -13.47
CA ILE A 497 -6.83 18.15 -12.37
C ILE A 497 -6.20 17.48 -11.14
N THR A 498 -6.63 16.27 -10.82
CA THR A 498 -6.14 15.51 -9.64
C THR A 498 -4.68 15.11 -9.80
N ILE A 499 -4.27 14.65 -10.99
CA ILE A 499 -2.86 14.37 -11.30
C ILE A 499 -2.05 15.66 -11.29
N GLY A 500 -2.60 16.76 -11.81
CA GLY A 500 -2.01 18.10 -11.73
C GLY A 500 -1.70 18.53 -10.30
N ALA A 501 -2.58 18.22 -9.34
CA ALA A 501 -2.36 18.52 -7.93
C ALA A 501 -1.14 17.79 -7.33
N GLN A 502 -0.71 16.66 -7.90
CA GLN A 502 0.45 15.92 -7.40
C GLN A 502 1.77 16.65 -7.68
N PHE A 503 1.80 17.56 -8.65
CA PHE A 503 2.95 18.45 -8.84
C PHE A 503 3.09 19.43 -7.68
N ILE A 504 2.00 19.88 -7.05
CA ILE A 504 2.04 20.72 -5.85
C ILE A 504 2.74 19.96 -4.70
N PHE A 505 2.41 18.67 -4.54
CA PHE A 505 3.08 17.81 -3.57
C PHE A 505 4.57 17.70 -3.83
N VAL A 506 4.98 17.35 -5.06
CA VAL A 506 6.38 17.17 -5.43
C VAL A 506 7.18 18.47 -5.28
N ILE A 507 6.63 19.60 -5.71
CA ILE A 507 7.24 20.92 -5.49
C ILE A 507 7.44 21.17 -4.00
N ASN A 508 6.39 20.94 -3.18
CA ASN A 508 6.49 21.14 -1.74
C ASN A 508 7.52 20.20 -1.09
N LEU A 509 7.56 18.93 -1.51
CA LEU A 509 8.50 17.92 -1.03
C LEU A 509 9.95 18.37 -1.26
N PHE A 510 10.34 18.57 -2.52
CA PHE A 510 11.73 18.91 -2.87
C PHE A 510 12.12 20.32 -2.42
N TRP A 511 11.22 21.30 -2.56
CA TRP A 511 11.50 22.66 -2.08
C TRP A 511 11.73 22.68 -0.57
N SER A 512 10.90 21.98 0.20
CA SER A 512 11.01 21.96 1.66
C SER A 512 12.24 21.19 2.14
N MET A 513 12.69 20.17 1.41
CA MET A 513 13.94 19.44 1.73
C MET A 513 15.15 20.38 1.68
N LEU A 514 15.14 21.33 0.74
CA LEU A 514 16.25 22.25 0.51
C LEU A 514 16.11 23.56 1.32
N LYS A 515 14.89 24.12 1.37
CA LYS A 515 14.62 25.49 1.82
C LYS A 515 13.55 25.61 2.91
N GLY A 516 12.96 24.50 3.35
CA GLY A 516 11.96 24.52 4.44
C GLY A 516 12.55 25.03 5.75
N PRO A 517 11.78 25.66 6.65
CA PRO A 517 12.26 26.07 7.97
C PRO A 517 12.84 24.87 8.73
N LYS A 518 13.90 25.07 9.53
CA LYS A 518 14.45 24.00 10.37
C LYS A 518 13.38 23.51 11.34
N ALA A 519 13.25 22.20 11.47
CA ALA A 519 12.32 21.60 12.41
C ALA A 519 12.95 21.46 13.81
N ALA A 520 12.11 21.54 14.85
CA ALA A 520 12.48 21.07 16.18
C ALA A 520 12.49 19.53 16.23
N ASP A 521 13.02 18.95 17.31
CA ASP A 521 13.05 17.51 17.49
C ASP A 521 11.65 16.89 17.61
N ASN A 522 10.73 17.61 18.28
CA ASN A 522 9.32 17.26 18.39
C ASN A 522 8.43 18.45 18.00
N PRO A 523 8.24 18.71 16.69
CA PRO A 523 7.48 19.87 16.23
C PRO A 523 5.96 19.72 16.44
N TRP A 524 5.50 18.52 16.82
CA TRP A 524 4.09 18.18 16.92
C TRP A 524 3.61 17.97 18.35
N ASP A 525 4.50 18.09 19.34
CA ASP A 525 4.24 17.69 20.73
C ASP A 525 3.70 16.25 20.82
N ALA A 526 4.24 15.35 20.00
CA ALA A 526 3.84 13.95 19.92
C ALA A 526 4.44 13.13 21.09
N THR A 527 3.85 11.97 21.39
CA THR A 527 4.13 11.18 22.61
C THR A 527 5.03 9.96 22.40
N THR A 528 5.21 9.52 21.16
CA THR A 528 5.93 8.29 20.82
C THR A 528 7.45 8.50 20.74
N VAL A 529 8.20 7.40 20.88
CA VAL A 529 9.66 7.41 21.09
C VAL A 529 10.45 8.07 19.94
N GLU A 530 9.96 8.04 18.70
CA GLU A 530 10.66 8.67 17.58
C GLU A 530 10.81 10.19 17.70
N TRP A 531 10.03 10.81 18.59
CA TRP A 531 10.07 12.24 18.87
C TRP A 531 10.97 12.62 20.05
N THR A 532 11.67 11.65 20.67
CA THR A 532 12.67 11.93 21.71
C THR A 532 14.09 12.09 21.14
N THR A 533 14.34 11.56 19.95
CA THR A 533 15.64 11.66 19.26
C THR A 533 15.74 12.91 18.39
N ALA A 534 16.96 13.27 18.01
CA ALA A 534 17.27 14.45 17.19
C ALA A 534 16.56 14.41 15.82
N THR A 535 16.43 15.59 15.21
CA THR A 535 15.87 15.77 13.87
C THR A 535 16.92 16.32 12.89
N PRO A 536 17.39 15.55 11.88
CA PRO A 536 17.17 14.12 11.67
C PRO A 536 17.88 13.23 12.71
N PRO A 537 17.46 11.96 12.91
CA PRO A 537 18.09 11.04 13.84
C PRO A 537 19.56 10.73 13.49
N PRO A 538 20.43 10.53 14.50
CA PRO A 538 21.79 10.03 14.29
C PRO A 538 21.80 8.59 13.78
N HIS A 539 22.96 8.10 13.33
CA HIS A 539 23.11 6.73 12.79
C HIS A 539 22.64 5.67 13.79
N ASP A 540 23.15 5.73 15.02
CA ASP A 540 22.56 5.03 16.16
C ASP A 540 21.43 5.89 16.72
N ASN A 541 20.19 5.41 16.59
CA ASN A 541 18.96 6.17 16.83
C ASN A 541 18.93 6.93 18.16
N PHE A 542 19.59 6.42 19.20
CA PHE A 542 19.60 7.01 20.54
C PHE A 542 21.01 7.23 21.11
N GLY A 543 22.04 7.26 20.25
CA GLY A 543 23.41 7.61 20.64
C GLY A 543 23.98 6.72 21.75
N GLY A 544 23.73 5.42 21.69
CA GLY A 544 24.19 4.42 22.65
C GLY A 544 23.33 4.32 23.92
N GLN A 545 22.30 5.15 24.08
CA GLN A 545 21.42 5.13 25.24
C GLN A 545 20.02 4.65 24.87
N THR A 546 19.79 3.34 25.00
CA THR A 546 18.46 2.77 24.77
C THR A 546 17.43 3.39 25.72
N PRO A 547 16.31 3.94 25.20
CA PRO A 547 15.28 4.55 26.04
C PRO A 547 14.63 3.50 26.96
N VAL A 548 14.18 3.93 28.14
CA VAL A 548 13.34 3.09 29.02
C VAL A 548 11.90 3.58 28.92
N ILE A 549 10.98 2.64 28.74
CA ILE A 549 9.59 2.93 28.43
C ILE A 549 8.72 2.70 29.66
N HIS A 550 8.00 3.76 30.06
CA HIS A 550 7.17 3.79 31.26
C HIS A 550 5.68 3.90 30.93
N ASN A 551 5.34 4.71 29.92
CA ASN A 551 3.96 5.09 29.61
C ASN A 551 3.46 4.52 28.26
N GLY A 552 2.16 4.66 28.00
CA GLY A 552 1.54 4.28 26.72
C GLY A 552 1.91 5.23 25.56
N PRO A 553 1.63 4.83 24.30
CA PRO A 553 2.07 5.60 23.13
C PRO A 553 1.25 6.87 22.84
N TYR A 554 0.11 7.08 23.52
CA TYR A 554 -0.85 8.16 23.20
C TYR A 554 -1.32 8.92 24.44
N GLU A 555 -0.44 9.16 25.40
CA GLU A 555 -0.79 9.81 26.66
C GLU A 555 -0.93 11.33 26.50
N TYR A 556 -2.12 11.77 26.09
CA TYR A 556 -2.52 13.19 26.06
C TYR A 556 -3.53 13.50 27.16
N GLY A 557 -3.47 14.71 27.72
CA GLY A 557 -4.43 15.17 28.72
C GLY A 557 -4.39 14.41 30.05
N VAL A 558 -3.25 13.81 30.40
CA VAL A 558 -3.07 13.06 31.65
C VAL A 558 -3.24 14.01 32.86
N PRO A 559 -4.20 13.76 33.77
CA PRO A 559 -4.40 14.60 34.95
C PRO A 559 -3.14 14.70 35.81
N GLY A 560 -2.75 15.92 36.18
CA GLY A 560 -1.57 16.17 37.02
C GLY A 560 -0.23 16.16 36.28
N ALA A 561 -0.20 15.88 34.98
CA ALA A 561 1.02 16.05 34.17
C ALA A 561 1.36 17.54 33.96
N ALA A 562 2.65 17.86 33.91
CA ALA A 562 3.13 19.24 33.72
C ALA A 562 2.84 19.79 32.30
N ARG A 563 2.75 18.89 31.31
CA ARG A 563 2.40 19.20 29.91
C ARG A 563 1.05 18.59 29.58
N ASP A 564 0.44 19.02 28.47
CA ASP A 564 -0.78 18.39 27.95
C ASP A 564 -0.52 17.00 27.33
N PHE A 565 0.71 16.49 27.40
CA PHE A 565 1.11 15.16 26.95
C PHE A 565 2.25 14.59 27.81
N VAL A 566 2.35 13.27 27.85
CA VAL A 566 3.41 12.52 28.54
C VAL A 566 4.10 11.63 27.52
N MET A 567 5.42 11.72 27.43
CA MET A 567 6.20 10.86 26.53
C MET A 567 6.21 9.42 27.06
N GLN A 568 6.37 8.45 26.17
CA GLN A 568 6.63 7.06 26.55
C GLN A 568 7.85 6.90 27.48
N THR A 569 8.82 7.80 27.39
CA THR A 569 10.07 7.83 28.16
C THR A 569 10.03 8.70 29.41
N ASP A 570 8.97 9.50 29.61
CA ASP A 570 8.84 10.29 30.84
C ASP A 570 8.66 9.35 32.05
N PRO A 571 8.99 9.79 33.28
CA PRO A 571 8.68 9.02 34.49
C PRO A 571 7.22 8.58 34.51
N ALA A 572 6.95 7.40 35.07
CA ALA A 572 5.59 6.87 35.16
C ALA A 572 4.69 7.87 35.90
N VAL A 573 3.70 8.41 35.20
CA VAL A 573 2.66 9.22 35.83
C VAL A 573 1.61 8.24 36.36
N GLY A 574 1.13 8.45 37.59
CA GLY A 574 0.15 7.57 38.23
C GLY A 574 -0.99 7.25 37.26
N ALA A 575 -1.25 5.95 37.03
CA ALA A 575 -2.05 5.47 35.92
C ALA A 575 -3.43 6.17 35.86
N ALA A 576 -3.64 6.96 34.81
CA ALA A 576 -4.97 7.21 34.31
C ALA A 576 -5.18 6.24 33.15
N HIS A 577 -6.14 5.31 33.33
CA HIS A 577 -6.70 4.35 32.36
C HIS A 577 -6.34 2.87 32.54
#